data_AF-A0A4R4WN63-F1
#
_entry.id   AF-A0A4R4WN63-F1
#
_cell.length_a   1.000
_cell.length_b   1.000
_cell.length_c   1.000
_cell.angle_alpha   90.00
_cell.angle_beta   90.00
_cell.angle_gamma   90.00
#
_symmetry.space_group_name_H-M   'P 1'
#
loop_
_entity.id
_entity.type
_entity.pdbx_description
1 polymer ?
#
loop_
_entity_poly.entity_id
_entity_poly.type
_entity_poly.pdbx_seq_one_letter_code
_entity_poly.pdbx_strand_id
1 'polypeptide(L)'
;MSWWRTLLNLPPKGEHWSDQRRTNQRRSKAGKGRPSNTAPEWWAHPDGPVSPTPRQAQGVAAQYSAPQAHPPAGGVMAPPRRPSARTPDPSGSAHRTPERLKQRSPHGAHAAPVPVREPLETGQPPWSTEPESSFSTWARRFFRGLVVVVLLLAAISGVRSWIAPNRVPQTVVTTENSFPADEARAVATRYAVSYLNWDEANPDARPARIALDLAAGLDSRAGWNGRGVQTADKAYAGEVKVDSGGVTAVVDVRVEIRPYTKRGAGWVAGPYSWARLSVPVARTASRVVASGPPTFVPDERAALPENMPEAGVPDDDLTAATLKDAEAFFSAYAESDNKVSAVTAPGSTIRSLNGSVKFGELKDWQVFAGNDDERRATAAVTWDGTGNTTLDQTYTLTLRRTVATDGAQRWQVAAVG
;
A
#
# COMPACT_ATOMS: atom_id res chain seq x y z
N MET A 1 52.32 -12.61 -26.14
CA MET A 1 51.83 -11.91 -27.35
C MET A 1 50.35 -11.59 -27.15
N SER A 2 49.88 -10.51 -27.79
CA SER A 2 48.47 -10.18 -28.07
C SER A 2 47.79 -9.08 -27.23
N TRP A 3 47.84 -7.86 -27.79
CA TRP A 3 46.67 -7.18 -28.38
C TRP A 3 45.55 -6.63 -27.46
N TRP A 4 45.87 -5.76 -26.50
CA TRP A 4 44.86 -4.90 -25.82
C TRP A 4 45.29 -3.45 -25.54
N ARG A 5 46.45 -2.99 -26.00
CA ARG A 5 47.01 -1.67 -25.61
C ARG A 5 46.75 -0.50 -26.59
N THR A 6 45.79 -0.62 -27.50
CA THR A 6 45.55 0.40 -28.56
C THR A 6 44.13 0.98 -28.59
N LEU A 7 43.35 0.90 -27.50
CA LEU A 7 41.98 1.46 -27.47
C LEU A 7 41.69 2.53 -26.42
N LEU A 8 42.69 2.98 -25.66
CA LEU A 8 42.48 4.03 -24.65
C LEU A 8 43.47 5.17 -24.89
N ASN A 9 43.08 6.07 -25.78
CA ASN A 9 43.76 7.32 -26.10
C ASN A 9 43.81 8.25 -24.87
N LEU A 10 44.72 7.99 -23.94
CA LEU A 10 44.94 8.77 -22.73
C LEU A 10 46.28 9.52 -22.82
N PRO A 11 46.29 10.86 -22.67
CA PRO A 11 47.53 11.62 -22.56
C PRO A 11 48.19 11.43 -21.17
N PRO A 12 49.54 11.54 -21.09
CA PRO A 12 50.31 11.21 -19.90
C PRO A 12 50.27 12.29 -18.81
N LYS A 13 50.52 11.85 -17.57
CA LYS A 13 50.73 12.69 -16.38
C LYS A 13 52.11 13.39 -16.40
N GLY A 14 52.12 14.62 -15.90
CA GLY A 14 53.25 15.31 -15.23
C GLY A 14 52.65 16.41 -14.35
N GLU A 15 52.75 16.36 -13.02
CA GLU A 15 53.87 16.72 -12.12
C GLU A 15 53.97 18.22 -11.76
N HIS A 16 53.98 18.45 -10.43
CA HIS A 16 54.42 19.62 -9.65
C HIS A 16 53.76 21.01 -9.85
N TRP A 17 53.15 21.54 -8.78
CA TRP A 17 53.70 22.67 -8.02
C TRP A 17 52.99 22.88 -6.68
N SER A 18 53.80 23.30 -5.72
CA SER A 18 53.59 23.49 -4.29
C SER A 18 53.04 24.88 -3.93
N ASP A 19 52.51 24.97 -2.70
CA ASP A 19 52.49 26.14 -1.81
C ASP A 19 51.99 27.49 -2.35
N GLN A 20 50.90 27.97 -1.77
CA GLN A 20 50.91 29.33 -1.21
C GLN A 20 49.96 29.49 -0.02
N ARG A 21 50.61 29.78 1.11
CA ARG A 21 50.06 30.15 2.40
C ARG A 21 49.41 31.54 2.38
N ARG A 22 48.54 31.76 3.40
CA ARG A 22 48.26 33.05 4.08
C ARG A 22 47.49 34.07 3.22
N THR A 23 46.53 34.85 3.70
CA THR A 23 46.24 35.37 5.04
C THR A 23 44.94 36.18 4.96
N ASN A 24 44.24 36.29 6.11
CA ASN A 24 43.54 37.51 6.58
C ASN A 24 42.33 38.02 5.76
N GLN A 25 41.36 38.72 6.31
CA GLN A 25 40.83 38.98 7.65
C GLN A 25 39.61 39.88 7.36
N ARG A 26 38.56 39.74 8.16
CA ARG A 26 37.70 40.82 8.70
C ARG A 26 37.31 42.00 7.78
N ARG A 27 35.99 42.16 7.62
CA ARG A 27 35.14 43.29 8.12
C ARG A 27 33.89 43.35 7.25
N SER A 28 32.72 42.99 7.76
CA SER A 28 31.78 43.88 8.47
C SER A 28 31.38 45.14 7.69
N LYS A 29 30.18 45.15 7.11
CA LYS A 29 29.17 46.18 7.42
C LYS A 29 27.80 45.79 6.86
N ALA A 30 26.82 45.82 7.77
CA ALA A 30 25.41 45.82 7.47
C ALA A 30 25.00 47.14 6.78
N GLY A 31 24.05 47.05 5.85
CA GLY A 31 23.35 48.17 5.25
C GLY A 31 21.99 47.72 4.71
N LYS A 32 20.93 48.21 5.35
CA LYS A 32 19.51 47.97 5.01
C LYS A 32 19.18 48.48 3.60
N GLY A 33 18.42 47.69 2.84
CA GLY A 33 17.67 48.12 1.67
C GLY A 33 16.68 47.01 1.27
N ARG A 34 15.40 47.33 1.18
CA ARG A 34 14.28 46.45 0.79
C ARG A 34 13.64 47.08 -0.47
N PRO A 35 12.79 46.38 -1.21
CA PRO A 35 13.08 45.30 -2.16
C PRO A 35 12.93 45.80 -3.63
N SER A 36 13.71 45.25 -4.57
CA SER A 36 13.48 45.47 -6.00
C SER A 36 12.85 44.23 -6.63
N ASN A 37 11.61 44.39 -7.09
CA ASN A 37 10.93 43.53 -8.05
C ASN A 37 11.77 43.48 -9.33
N THR A 38 12.14 42.27 -9.76
CA THR A 38 12.62 42.03 -11.13
C THR A 38 12.15 40.65 -11.57
N ALA A 39 10.95 40.62 -12.16
CA ALA A 39 10.58 39.57 -13.08
C ALA A 39 11.26 39.88 -14.43
N PRO A 40 11.90 38.91 -15.12
CA PRO A 40 12.57 39.19 -16.38
C PRO A 40 11.57 39.45 -17.53
N GLU A 41 11.79 40.56 -18.24
CA GLU A 41 11.23 40.87 -19.56
C GLU A 41 11.65 39.81 -20.59
N TRP A 42 10.67 39.06 -21.14
CA TRP A 42 10.79 38.37 -22.42
C TRP A 42 9.43 38.18 -23.13
N TRP A 43 8.50 39.13 -22.98
CA TRP A 43 7.26 39.16 -23.77
C TRP A 43 7.08 40.52 -24.42
N ALA A 44 7.78 40.73 -25.54
CA ALA A 44 7.49 41.82 -26.46
C ALA A 44 7.92 41.43 -27.89
N HIS A 45 7.18 40.52 -28.53
CA HIS A 45 7.05 40.51 -29.98
C HIS A 45 5.59 40.17 -30.37
N PRO A 46 5.00 40.95 -31.30
CA PRO A 46 3.68 40.67 -31.86
C PRO A 46 3.87 39.62 -32.96
N ASP A 47 3.21 38.47 -32.80
CA ASP A 47 3.05 37.33 -33.72
C ASP A 47 3.36 36.02 -32.97
N GLY A 48 2.44 35.65 -32.09
CA GLY A 48 2.50 34.40 -31.34
C GLY A 48 2.13 33.19 -32.20
N PRO A 49 2.68 31.99 -31.92
CA PRO A 49 2.23 30.76 -32.55
C PRO A 49 0.81 30.44 -32.06
N VAL A 50 -0.09 30.29 -33.03
CA VAL A 50 -1.50 29.90 -32.84
C VAL A 50 -1.55 28.49 -32.24
N SER A 51 -2.09 28.34 -31.04
CA SER A 51 -2.44 27.05 -30.47
C SER A 51 -3.59 26.43 -31.27
N PRO A 52 -3.50 25.17 -31.74
CA PRO A 52 -4.60 24.53 -32.47
C PRO A 52 -5.76 24.22 -31.53
N THR A 53 -6.97 24.64 -31.92
CA THR A 53 -8.25 24.26 -31.30
C THR A 53 -8.59 22.80 -31.61
N PRO A 54 -9.35 22.09 -30.76
CA PRO A 54 -9.58 20.64 -30.85
C PRO A 54 -10.63 20.28 -31.91
N ARG A 55 -10.44 20.69 -33.16
CA ARG A 55 -11.33 20.35 -34.28
C ARG A 55 -10.63 19.99 -35.60
N GLN A 56 -9.31 19.79 -35.59
CA GLN A 56 -8.55 19.44 -36.80
C GLN A 56 -7.68 18.18 -36.70
N ALA A 57 -7.86 17.35 -35.66
CA ALA A 57 -7.15 16.08 -35.49
C ALA A 57 -7.94 14.85 -36.01
N GLN A 58 -8.86 15.03 -36.96
CA GLN A 58 -9.68 13.94 -37.54
C GLN A 58 -9.44 13.71 -39.04
N GLY A 59 -8.35 14.23 -39.60
CA GLY A 59 -8.10 14.19 -41.06
C GLY A 59 -6.84 13.47 -41.52
N VAL A 60 -6.13 12.68 -40.69
CA VAL A 60 -4.82 12.11 -41.09
C VAL A 60 -4.64 10.62 -40.73
N ALA A 61 -5.72 9.88 -40.50
CA ALA A 61 -5.68 8.44 -40.28
C ALA A 61 -6.56 7.69 -41.30
N ALA A 62 -6.35 7.94 -42.58
CA ALA A 62 -7.02 7.23 -43.66
C ALA A 62 -6.14 7.14 -44.91
N GLN A 63 -4.94 6.59 -44.78
CA GLN A 63 -4.13 6.15 -45.91
C GLN A 63 -2.98 5.29 -45.39
N TYR A 64 -3.20 3.97 -45.34
CA TYR A 64 -2.23 2.89 -45.56
C TYR A 64 -2.90 1.56 -45.13
N SER A 65 -3.88 1.13 -45.92
CA SER A 65 -4.38 -0.25 -45.88
C SER A 65 -4.49 -0.75 -47.32
N ALA A 66 -3.46 -1.46 -47.77
CA ALA A 66 -3.51 -2.26 -49.00
C ALA A 66 -3.05 -3.69 -48.67
N PRO A 67 -3.79 -4.74 -49.07
CA PRO A 67 -3.47 -6.12 -48.75
C PRO A 67 -2.44 -6.70 -49.73
N GLN A 68 -1.42 -7.41 -49.22
CA GLN A 68 -0.49 -8.17 -50.03
C GLN A 68 -0.87 -9.66 -50.11
N ALA A 69 -0.82 -10.17 -51.34
CA ALA A 69 -1.20 -11.51 -51.79
C ALA A 69 -0.19 -12.61 -51.41
N HIS A 70 -0.68 -13.84 -51.29
CA HIS A 70 0.10 -15.10 -51.23
C HIS A 70 0.65 -15.47 -52.63
N PRO A 71 1.73 -16.28 -52.75
CA PRO A 71 1.58 -17.76 -52.91
C PRO A 71 2.84 -18.57 -52.41
N PRO A 72 3.03 -19.87 -52.76
CA PRO A 72 2.35 -21.04 -52.21
C PRO A 72 3.31 -22.12 -51.62
N ALA A 73 2.70 -23.23 -51.22
CA ALA A 73 3.20 -24.41 -50.50
C ALA A 73 4.47 -25.11 -51.02
N GLY A 74 5.19 -25.73 -50.07
CA GLY A 74 6.08 -26.86 -50.33
C GLY A 74 6.95 -27.24 -49.12
N GLY A 75 6.92 -28.51 -48.70
CA GLY A 75 8.00 -29.10 -47.90
C GLY A 75 7.59 -29.74 -46.58
N VAL A 76 7.17 -30.99 -46.66
CA VAL A 76 7.03 -31.93 -45.55
C VAL A 76 8.43 -32.36 -45.09
N MET A 77 8.80 -32.20 -43.81
CA MET A 77 9.81 -33.04 -43.16
C MET A 77 9.54 -33.22 -41.66
N ALA A 78 9.58 -34.49 -41.27
CA ALA A 78 9.35 -35.04 -39.94
C ALA A 78 10.52 -34.77 -38.96
N PRO A 79 10.28 -34.86 -37.64
CA PRO A 79 11.33 -34.66 -36.63
C PRO A 79 12.23 -35.90 -36.48
N PRO A 80 13.55 -35.75 -36.23
CA PRO A 80 14.40 -36.89 -35.93
C PRO A 80 14.20 -37.41 -34.50
N ARG A 81 14.20 -38.75 -34.43
CA ARG A 81 14.02 -39.62 -33.27
C ARG A 81 15.23 -39.59 -32.32
N ARG A 82 14.93 -39.82 -31.02
CA ARG A 82 15.87 -40.31 -29.99
C ARG A 82 16.56 -41.62 -30.43
N PRO A 83 17.78 -41.88 -29.93
CA PRO A 83 18.24 -43.24 -29.68
C PRO A 83 18.03 -43.67 -28.22
N SER A 84 17.62 -44.92 -28.07
CA SER A 84 17.32 -45.63 -26.83
C SER A 84 18.56 -46.17 -26.11
N ALA A 85 18.43 -46.26 -24.78
CA ALA A 85 18.82 -47.33 -23.85
C ALA A 85 20.15 -48.09 -24.04
N ARG A 86 20.93 -48.13 -22.94
CA ARG A 86 21.74 -49.30 -22.58
C ARG A 86 21.87 -49.40 -21.04
N THR A 87 21.22 -50.41 -20.47
CA THR A 87 21.59 -51.02 -19.17
C THR A 87 22.58 -52.15 -19.47
N PRO A 88 23.47 -52.49 -18.54
CA PRO A 88 23.31 -53.78 -17.86
C PRO A 88 23.52 -53.70 -16.33
N ASP A 89 23.06 -54.77 -15.70
CA ASP A 89 22.56 -54.92 -14.34
C ASP A 89 23.64 -55.52 -13.39
N PRO A 90 23.36 -56.17 -12.25
CA PRO A 90 23.62 -55.63 -10.91
C PRO A 90 24.56 -56.49 -10.04
N SER A 91 25.04 -55.95 -8.92
CA SER A 91 25.44 -56.75 -7.75
C SER A 91 25.66 -55.88 -6.51
N GLY A 92 25.05 -56.24 -5.38
CA GLY A 92 25.59 -55.85 -4.07
C GLY A 92 24.61 -55.30 -3.03
N SER A 93 23.53 -56.04 -2.78
CA SER A 93 22.71 -55.95 -1.56
C SER A 93 23.53 -56.11 -0.28
N ALA A 94 23.24 -55.33 0.77
CA ALA A 94 23.04 -55.86 2.13
C ALA A 94 22.45 -54.82 3.11
N HIS A 95 21.25 -55.17 3.58
CA HIS A 95 20.53 -54.65 4.74
C HIS A 95 21.35 -54.59 6.03
N ARG A 96 20.95 -53.72 6.97
CA ARG A 96 20.83 -54.06 8.41
C ARG A 96 20.11 -52.99 9.25
N THR A 97 18.91 -53.33 9.68
CA THR A 97 18.36 -53.14 11.04
C THR A 97 17.51 -54.39 11.31
N PRO A 98 17.44 -54.96 12.53
CA PRO A 98 16.76 -54.31 13.66
C PRO A 98 17.29 -54.66 15.08
N GLU A 99 16.61 -54.09 16.09
CA GLU A 99 16.33 -54.65 17.44
C GLU A 99 17.46 -54.79 18.49
N ARG A 100 17.34 -54.17 19.68
CA ARG A 100 16.56 -54.62 20.86
C ARG A 100 17.11 -54.08 22.20
N LEU A 101 16.20 -53.94 23.16
CA LEU A 101 16.35 -53.62 24.58
C LEU A 101 17.46 -54.37 25.36
N LYS A 102 18.08 -53.67 26.32
CA LYS A 102 18.35 -54.05 27.74
C LYS A 102 19.28 -52.99 28.36
N GLN A 103 18.84 -52.15 29.29
CA GLN A 103 18.76 -52.38 30.75
C GLN A 103 20.11 -52.74 31.39
N ARG A 104 20.76 -51.75 32.04
CA ARG A 104 21.43 -51.88 33.36
C ARG A 104 22.05 -50.54 33.81
N SER A 105 21.59 -50.07 34.97
CA SER A 105 22.29 -49.13 35.86
C SER A 105 23.04 -49.91 36.95
N PRO A 106 24.02 -49.29 37.62
CA PRO A 106 24.28 -49.49 39.05
C PRO A 106 24.10 -48.13 39.78
N HIS A 107 23.24 -47.98 40.80
CA HIS A 107 23.34 -48.34 42.23
C HIS A 107 24.47 -47.67 43.05
N GLY A 108 24.02 -46.97 44.12
CA GLY A 108 24.79 -46.35 45.21
C GLY A 108 23.99 -45.16 45.80
N ALA A 109 22.85 -45.38 46.46
CA ALA A 109 22.68 -45.63 47.90
C ALA A 109 23.16 -44.48 48.82
N HIS A 110 22.22 -43.74 49.43
CA HIS A 110 22.18 -43.45 50.88
C HIS A 110 20.79 -42.93 51.29
N ALA A 111 20.37 -43.31 52.49
CA ALA A 111 18.99 -43.39 52.98
C ALA A 111 18.55 -42.19 53.83
N ALA A 112 17.23 -42.03 53.95
CA ALA A 112 16.54 -41.17 54.92
C ALA A 112 16.35 -41.89 56.28
N PRO A 113 15.91 -41.15 57.32
CA PRO A 113 14.66 -41.56 57.97
C PRO A 113 13.69 -40.41 58.33
N VAL A 114 12.41 -40.75 58.35
CA VAL A 114 11.18 -40.08 58.86
C VAL A 114 10.72 -40.97 60.04
N PRO A 115 9.93 -40.60 61.10
CA PRO A 115 8.61 -39.93 61.03
C PRO A 115 8.15 -39.12 62.27
N VAL A 116 6.93 -38.56 62.25
CA VAL A 116 5.83 -38.75 63.26
C VAL A 116 4.50 -38.18 62.72
N ARG A 117 3.39 -38.88 63.02
CA ARG A 117 1.97 -38.61 62.67
C ARG A 117 1.18 -37.98 63.83
N GLU A 118 0.02 -37.41 63.48
CA GLU A 118 -1.05 -36.67 64.21
C GLU A 118 -1.59 -37.24 65.54
N PRO A 119 -2.44 -36.49 66.28
CA PRO A 119 -3.88 -36.83 66.25
C PRO A 119 -4.90 -35.66 66.34
N LEU A 120 -6.18 -36.02 66.08
CA LEU A 120 -7.44 -35.24 66.08
C LEU A 120 -8.00 -34.83 67.47
N GLU A 121 -8.93 -33.85 67.41
CA GLU A 121 -10.15 -33.64 68.22
C GLU A 121 -10.11 -32.90 69.59
N THR A 122 -10.91 -31.81 69.70
CA THR A 122 -12.08 -31.64 70.62
C THR A 122 -12.42 -30.16 70.96
N GLY A 123 -13.73 -29.84 70.99
CA GLY A 123 -14.38 -28.98 72.01
C GLY A 123 -14.29 -27.43 71.95
N GLN A 124 -15.41 -26.76 71.64
CA GLN A 124 -15.73 -25.36 72.03
C GLN A 124 -15.86 -25.19 73.58
N PRO A 125 -16.18 -24.00 74.14
CA PRO A 125 -15.53 -22.67 74.16
C PRO A 125 -15.32 -22.19 75.63
N PRO A 126 -14.82 -20.96 75.90
CA PRO A 126 -15.61 -20.10 76.79
C PRO A 126 -15.55 -18.59 76.49
N TRP A 127 -16.62 -17.92 76.88
CA TRP A 127 -16.88 -16.49 77.10
C TRP A 127 -17.20 -15.55 75.91
N SER A 128 -18.24 -14.76 76.17
CA SER A 128 -19.18 -14.12 75.24
C SER A 128 -18.98 -12.61 75.13
N THR A 129 -19.57 -11.99 74.10
CA THR A 129 -20.63 -10.97 74.24
C THR A 129 -21.34 -10.70 72.89
N GLU A 130 -22.67 -10.77 72.92
CA GLU A 130 -23.59 -10.27 71.88
C GLU A 130 -23.67 -8.72 71.96
N PRO A 131 -24.05 -8.00 70.89
CA PRO A 131 -25.47 -7.74 70.67
C PRO A 131 -25.92 -7.87 69.21
N GLU A 132 -27.20 -8.21 69.09
CA GLU A 132 -28.00 -8.51 67.90
C GLU A 132 -27.82 -7.54 66.72
N SER A 133 -27.85 -8.07 65.48
CA SER A 133 -28.36 -7.30 64.35
C SER A 133 -29.34 -8.16 63.52
N SER A 134 -30.61 -7.80 63.66
CA SER A 134 -31.73 -8.21 62.83
C SER A 134 -31.47 -7.85 61.36
N PHE A 135 -31.06 -8.80 60.52
CA PHE A 135 -31.07 -8.62 59.06
C PHE A 135 -31.25 -9.92 58.23
N SER A 136 -31.84 -10.99 58.78
CA SER A 136 -31.96 -12.28 58.08
C SER A 136 -33.22 -12.50 57.22
N THR A 137 -34.10 -11.50 57.07
CA THR A 137 -35.32 -11.61 56.25
C THR A 137 -35.30 -10.83 54.93
N TRP A 138 -34.33 -9.95 54.69
CA TRP A 138 -34.24 -9.16 53.45
C TRP A 138 -33.45 -9.84 52.31
N ALA A 139 -32.53 -10.76 52.63
CA ALA A 139 -31.66 -11.41 51.64
C ALA A 139 -32.38 -12.45 50.73
N ARG A 140 -33.54 -12.99 51.13
CA ARG A 140 -34.27 -13.99 50.32
C ARG A 140 -35.09 -13.41 49.16
N ARG A 141 -35.43 -12.11 49.18
CA ARG A 141 -36.21 -11.49 48.09
C ARG A 141 -35.36 -10.97 46.94
N PHE A 142 -34.11 -10.56 47.19
CA PHE A 142 -33.20 -10.12 46.13
C PHE A 142 -32.71 -11.28 45.23
N PHE A 143 -32.49 -12.48 45.78
CA PHE A 143 -32.05 -13.63 44.99
C PHE A 143 -33.11 -14.22 44.05
N ARG A 144 -34.41 -14.10 44.37
CA ARG A 144 -35.50 -14.61 43.51
C ARG A 144 -35.75 -13.74 42.28
N GLY A 145 -35.58 -12.42 42.39
CA GLY A 145 -35.71 -11.51 41.25
C GLY A 145 -34.63 -11.70 40.20
N LEU A 146 -33.38 -11.95 40.62
CA LEU A 146 -32.25 -12.10 39.71
C LEU A 146 -32.30 -13.41 38.91
N VAL A 147 -32.82 -14.50 39.50
CA VAL A 147 -33.01 -15.79 38.80
C VAL A 147 -34.11 -15.70 37.75
N VAL A 148 -35.21 -14.98 37.99
CA VAL A 148 -36.29 -14.79 37.01
C VAL A 148 -35.85 -13.89 35.85
N VAL A 149 -35.03 -12.86 36.12
CA VAL A 149 -34.46 -12.00 35.08
C VAL A 149 -33.46 -12.77 34.21
N VAL A 150 -32.61 -13.63 34.81
CA VAL A 150 -31.69 -14.50 34.05
C VAL A 150 -32.44 -15.56 33.24
N LEU A 151 -33.53 -16.14 33.77
CA LEU A 151 -34.39 -17.08 33.03
C LEU A 151 -35.17 -16.40 31.89
N LEU A 152 -35.63 -15.16 32.08
CA LEU A 152 -36.26 -14.37 31.01
C LEU A 152 -35.26 -13.94 29.94
N LEU A 153 -34.03 -13.57 30.31
CA LEU A 153 -32.95 -13.28 29.36
C LEU A 153 -32.50 -14.53 28.58
N ALA A 154 -32.50 -15.70 29.22
CA ALA A 154 -32.25 -16.99 28.56
C ALA A 154 -33.41 -17.42 27.64
N ALA A 155 -34.66 -17.12 28.01
CA ALA A 155 -35.83 -17.39 27.16
C ALA A 155 -35.92 -16.46 25.95
N ILE A 156 -35.51 -15.18 26.08
CA ILE A 156 -35.57 -14.19 24.99
C ILE A 156 -34.36 -14.30 24.04
N SER A 157 -33.20 -14.78 24.50
CA SER A 157 -32.06 -15.07 23.62
C SER A 157 -32.20 -16.37 22.81
N GLY A 158 -33.25 -17.18 23.05
CA GLY A 158 -33.40 -18.52 22.49
C GLY A 158 -34.16 -18.66 21.17
N VAL A 159 -34.75 -17.60 20.58
CA VAL A 159 -35.66 -17.76 19.43
C VAL A 159 -35.19 -17.08 18.13
N ARG A 160 -34.06 -16.34 18.12
CA ARG A 160 -33.57 -15.70 16.89
C ARG A 160 -32.45 -16.46 16.15
N SER A 161 -32.04 -17.64 16.61
CA SER A 161 -31.03 -18.46 15.92
C SER A 161 -31.56 -19.72 15.24
N TRP A 162 -32.89 -19.93 15.17
CA TRP A 162 -33.49 -21.14 14.62
C TRP A 162 -34.14 -21.00 13.23
N ILE A 163 -33.89 -19.88 12.53
CA ILE A 163 -34.25 -19.70 11.10
C ILE A 163 -33.09 -19.03 10.33
N ALA A 164 -31.87 -19.48 10.63
CA ALA A 164 -30.77 -19.41 9.67
C ALA A 164 -30.34 -20.86 9.47
N PRO A 165 -30.35 -21.42 8.23
CA PRO A 165 -29.68 -22.68 8.03
C PRO A 165 -28.25 -22.51 8.54
N ASN A 166 -27.75 -23.49 9.29
CA ASN A 166 -26.34 -23.61 9.66
C ASN A 166 -25.48 -23.45 8.40
N ARG A 167 -25.15 -22.21 8.03
CA ARG A 167 -23.82 -21.92 7.56
C ARG A 167 -23.00 -22.04 8.82
N VAL A 168 -22.63 -23.29 9.12
CA VAL A 168 -21.32 -23.57 9.70
C VAL A 168 -20.42 -22.53 9.03
N PRO A 169 -19.82 -21.56 9.75
CA PRO A 169 -18.73 -20.86 9.13
C PRO A 169 -17.84 -21.99 8.69
N GLN A 170 -17.79 -22.22 7.39
CA GLN A 170 -16.62 -22.79 6.81
C GLN A 170 -15.59 -21.74 7.21
N THR A 171 -15.00 -21.88 8.40
CA THR A 171 -13.57 -22.09 8.42
C THR A 171 -13.33 -23.14 7.34
N VAL A 172 -13.27 -22.66 6.10
CA VAL A 172 -12.07 -22.84 5.32
C VAL A 172 -10.94 -22.50 6.28
N VAL A 173 -10.59 -23.47 7.11
CA VAL A 173 -9.23 -23.96 7.07
C VAL A 173 -9.07 -24.39 5.63
N THR A 174 -8.92 -23.42 4.72
CA THR A 174 -8.12 -23.68 3.57
C THR A 174 -6.83 -24.13 4.21
N THR A 175 -6.52 -25.40 4.02
CA THR A 175 -5.15 -25.83 4.11
C THR A 175 -4.45 -25.03 3.01
N GLU A 176 -4.12 -23.76 3.27
CA GLU A 176 -3.49 -22.90 2.28
C GLU A 176 -2.04 -23.36 2.14
N ASN A 177 -1.90 -24.36 1.29
CA ASN A 177 -0.74 -24.51 0.40
C ASN A 177 -0.60 -23.30 -0.55
N SER A 178 -1.33 -22.19 -0.34
CA SER A 178 -1.13 -20.94 -1.04
C SER A 178 0.15 -20.26 -0.52
N PHE A 179 0.74 -19.42 -1.37
CA PHE A 179 1.89 -18.63 -1.00
C PHE A 179 1.45 -17.43 -0.12
N PRO A 180 2.08 -17.17 1.04
CA PRO A 180 1.68 -16.10 1.97
C PRO A 180 2.02 -14.70 1.41
N ALA A 181 1.11 -14.15 0.61
CA ALA A 181 1.34 -12.92 -0.15
C ALA A 181 1.60 -11.68 0.73
N ASP A 182 0.88 -11.51 1.84
CA ASP A 182 1.05 -10.33 2.70
C ASP A 182 2.37 -10.33 3.47
N GLU A 183 2.78 -11.50 3.96
CA GLU A 183 4.10 -11.67 4.56
C GLU A 183 5.20 -11.38 3.53
N ALA A 184 5.04 -11.89 2.31
CA ALA A 184 5.97 -11.63 1.22
C ALA A 184 6.08 -10.14 0.87
N ARG A 185 4.96 -9.41 0.81
CA ARG A 185 4.97 -7.94 0.63
C ARG A 185 5.75 -7.25 1.74
N ALA A 186 5.53 -7.63 3.00
CA ALA A 186 6.21 -7.03 4.14
C ALA A 186 7.72 -7.30 4.11
N VAL A 187 8.13 -8.56 3.88
CA VAL A 187 9.54 -8.96 3.76
C VAL A 187 10.21 -8.26 2.59
N ALA A 188 9.60 -8.27 1.41
CA ALA A 188 10.15 -7.63 0.21
C ALA A 188 10.33 -6.12 0.39
N THR A 189 9.37 -5.44 1.03
CA THR A 189 9.44 -4.00 1.31
C THR A 189 10.62 -3.66 2.22
N ARG A 190 10.77 -4.35 3.37
CA ARG A 190 11.89 -4.13 4.30
C ARG A 190 13.24 -4.45 3.67
N TYR A 191 13.30 -5.57 2.93
CA TYR A 191 14.49 -5.99 2.22
C TYR A 191 14.90 -4.98 1.15
N ALA A 192 13.95 -4.49 0.33
CA ALA A 192 14.20 -3.49 -0.70
C ALA A 192 14.72 -2.16 -0.13
N VAL A 193 14.13 -1.67 0.97
CA VAL A 193 14.61 -0.49 1.69
C VAL A 193 16.05 -0.71 2.18
N SER A 194 16.32 -1.85 2.82
CA SER A 194 17.67 -2.17 3.30
C SER A 194 18.68 -2.34 2.16
N TYR A 195 18.25 -2.89 1.03
CA TYR A 195 19.08 -3.09 -0.16
C TYR A 195 19.50 -1.76 -0.79
N LEU A 196 18.60 -0.78 -0.83
CA LEU A 196 18.82 0.55 -1.42
C LEU A 196 19.34 1.61 -0.46
N ASN A 197 19.64 1.26 0.78
CA ASN A 197 20.19 2.16 1.78
C ASN A 197 21.66 1.81 2.04
N TRP A 198 22.59 2.74 1.73
CA TRP A 198 24.03 2.52 1.90
C TRP A 198 24.75 3.79 2.31
N ASP A 199 25.80 3.62 3.10
CA ASP A 199 26.67 4.70 3.58
C ASP A 199 28.11 4.20 3.66
N GLU A 200 29.02 4.79 2.88
CA GLU A 200 30.44 4.46 2.90
C GLU A 200 31.12 4.73 4.24
N ALA A 201 30.56 5.62 5.08
CA ALA A 201 31.06 5.87 6.43
C ALA A 201 30.67 4.76 7.43
N ASN A 202 29.67 3.94 7.09
CA ASN A 202 29.20 2.83 7.91
C ASN A 202 28.90 1.58 7.06
N PRO A 203 29.93 0.93 6.50
CA PRO A 203 29.77 -0.11 5.49
C PRO A 203 29.16 -1.43 6.02
N ASP A 204 29.09 -1.61 7.34
CA ASP A 204 28.55 -2.83 7.95
C ASP A 204 27.06 -2.72 8.28
N ALA A 205 26.50 -1.50 8.36
CA ALA A 205 25.10 -1.29 8.67
C ALA A 205 24.15 -1.88 7.63
N ARG A 206 24.48 -1.75 6.34
CA ARG A 206 23.66 -2.28 5.24
C ARG A 206 23.61 -3.82 5.25
N PRO A 207 24.74 -4.55 5.20
CA PRO A 207 24.72 -6.02 5.27
C PRO A 207 24.00 -6.56 6.50
N ALA A 208 24.15 -5.93 7.67
CA ALA A 208 23.45 -6.34 8.89
C ALA A 208 21.92 -6.24 8.75
N ARG A 209 21.40 -5.19 8.10
CA ARG A 209 19.95 -5.03 7.85
C ARG A 209 19.44 -6.00 6.79
N ILE A 210 20.19 -6.18 5.70
CA ILE A 210 19.86 -7.13 4.64
C ILE A 210 19.74 -8.55 5.18
N ALA A 211 20.65 -8.96 6.07
CA ALA A 211 20.68 -10.31 6.64
C ALA A 211 19.43 -10.69 7.46
N LEU A 212 18.62 -9.71 7.92
CA LEU A 212 17.39 -9.99 8.67
C LEU A 212 16.31 -10.65 7.81
N ASP A 213 16.30 -10.32 6.52
CA ASP A 213 15.27 -10.71 5.57
C ASP A 213 15.80 -11.61 4.43
N LEU A 214 17.13 -11.69 4.27
CA LEU A 214 17.78 -12.57 3.29
C LEU A 214 17.83 -14.02 3.77
N ALA A 215 17.64 -14.97 2.85
CA ALA A 215 17.83 -16.38 3.13
C ALA A 215 19.27 -16.67 3.64
N ALA A 216 19.38 -17.57 4.60
CA ALA A 216 20.65 -17.93 5.21
C ALA A 216 21.65 -18.47 4.16
N GLY A 217 22.93 -18.12 4.31
CA GLY A 217 24.01 -18.55 3.43
C GLY A 217 24.20 -17.71 2.16
N LEU A 218 23.35 -16.71 1.91
CA LEU A 218 23.54 -15.75 0.83
C LEU A 218 24.41 -14.55 1.25
N ASP A 219 25.10 -13.95 0.29
CA ASP A 219 25.94 -12.76 0.52
C ASP A 219 25.08 -11.53 0.84
N SER A 220 25.13 -11.08 2.09
CA SER A 220 24.43 -9.88 2.56
C SER A 220 25.07 -8.56 2.07
N ARG A 221 26.28 -8.58 1.51
CA ARG A 221 26.82 -7.41 0.79
C ARG A 221 26.13 -7.22 -0.55
N ALA A 222 25.58 -8.29 -1.14
CA ALA A 222 24.81 -8.29 -2.37
C ALA A 222 25.46 -7.43 -3.48
N GLY A 223 26.77 -7.59 -3.67
CA GLY A 223 27.54 -6.89 -4.70
C GLY A 223 27.87 -5.41 -4.45
N TRP A 224 27.51 -4.82 -3.31
CA TRP A 224 27.88 -3.43 -3.01
C TRP A 224 29.38 -3.29 -2.70
N ASN A 225 30.04 -2.36 -3.39
CA ASN A 225 31.48 -2.13 -3.29
C ASN A 225 31.92 -1.32 -2.05
N GLY A 226 31.00 -0.98 -1.15
CA GLY A 226 31.29 -0.22 0.06
C GLY A 226 31.43 1.29 -0.13
N ARG A 227 31.07 1.84 -1.30
CA ARG A 227 31.21 3.28 -1.61
C ARG A 227 29.87 3.96 -1.86
N GLY A 228 29.86 5.28 -1.69
CA GLY A 228 28.69 6.12 -1.94
C GLY A 228 27.78 6.28 -0.73
N VAL A 229 26.82 7.19 -0.87
CA VAL A 229 25.77 7.43 0.13
C VAL A 229 24.41 7.54 -0.56
N GLN A 230 23.44 6.80 -0.07
CA GLN A 230 22.04 6.86 -0.49
C GLN A 230 21.13 6.49 0.67
N THR A 231 20.03 7.23 0.84
CA THR A 231 18.96 6.85 1.74
C THR A 231 17.77 6.29 0.97
N ALA A 232 17.06 5.39 1.62
CA ALA A 232 15.80 4.81 1.15
C ALA A 232 14.90 4.66 2.37
N ASP A 233 13.66 5.14 2.29
CA ASP A 233 12.78 5.28 3.45
C ASP A 233 11.37 4.75 3.18
N LYS A 234 10.65 5.36 2.24
CA LYS A 234 9.28 4.92 1.89
C LYS A 234 9.31 3.82 0.85
N ALA A 235 8.50 2.80 1.05
CA ALA A 235 8.34 1.75 0.05
C ALA A 235 6.90 1.25 -0.02
N TYR A 236 6.47 0.91 -1.23
CA TYR A 236 5.15 0.37 -1.54
C TYR A 236 5.30 -0.96 -2.27
N ALA A 237 4.71 -2.00 -1.71
CA ALA A 237 4.60 -3.28 -2.39
C ALA A 237 3.48 -3.24 -3.43
N GLY A 238 3.75 -3.81 -4.60
CA GLY A 238 2.80 -4.00 -5.68
C GLY A 238 2.36 -5.46 -5.79
N GLU A 239 2.34 -5.93 -7.03
CA GLU A 239 1.91 -7.28 -7.38
C GLU A 239 2.86 -8.36 -6.80
N VAL A 240 2.27 -9.47 -6.37
CA VAL A 240 3.00 -10.68 -5.96
C VAL A 240 2.74 -11.76 -7.01
N LYS A 241 3.77 -12.10 -7.79
CA LYS A 241 3.71 -13.14 -8.82
C LYS A 241 4.26 -14.43 -8.25
N VAL A 242 3.37 -15.30 -7.83
CA VAL A 242 3.71 -16.63 -7.31
C VAL A 242 4.09 -17.53 -8.48
N ASP A 243 5.21 -18.24 -8.35
CA ASP A 243 5.61 -19.23 -9.33
C ASP A 243 4.67 -20.43 -9.35
N SER A 244 4.66 -21.18 -10.45
CA SER A 244 3.89 -22.42 -10.61
C SER A 244 4.07 -23.44 -9.48
N GLY A 245 5.25 -23.47 -8.83
CA GLY A 245 5.52 -24.34 -7.69
C GLY A 245 4.91 -23.89 -6.35
N GLY A 246 4.36 -22.67 -6.25
CA GLY A 246 3.70 -22.17 -5.04
C GLY A 246 4.63 -21.85 -3.86
N VAL A 247 5.94 -22.05 -4.00
CA VAL A 247 6.94 -21.87 -2.93
C VAL A 247 7.77 -20.60 -3.11
N THR A 248 7.92 -20.12 -4.34
CA THR A 248 8.63 -18.89 -4.66
C THR A 248 7.67 -17.87 -5.25
N ALA A 249 8.01 -16.60 -5.08
CA ALA A 249 7.31 -15.51 -5.73
C ALA A 249 8.28 -14.37 -6.05
N VAL A 250 7.82 -13.48 -6.91
CA VAL A 250 8.46 -12.19 -7.18
C VAL A 250 7.50 -11.10 -6.73
N VAL A 251 7.99 -10.19 -5.90
CA VAL A 251 7.22 -9.04 -5.42
C VAL A 251 7.73 -7.78 -6.11
N ASP A 252 6.84 -7.04 -6.74
CA ASP A 252 7.13 -5.70 -7.23
C ASP A 252 7.17 -4.72 -6.05
N VAL A 253 8.22 -3.89 -5.95
CA VAL A 253 8.38 -2.91 -4.87
C VAL A 253 8.86 -1.58 -5.43
N ARG A 254 8.16 -0.50 -5.10
CA ARG A 254 8.61 0.87 -5.38
C ARG A 254 9.18 1.49 -4.12
N VAL A 255 10.40 2.05 -4.20
CA VAL A 255 11.12 2.63 -3.07
C VAL A 255 11.51 4.08 -3.39
N GLU A 256 11.19 5.00 -2.49
CA GLU A 256 11.65 6.38 -2.55
C GLU A 256 13.10 6.43 -2.09
N ILE A 257 13.99 6.85 -2.98
CA ILE A 257 15.42 6.98 -2.72
C ILE A 257 15.87 8.43 -2.80
N ARG A 258 16.95 8.72 -2.08
CA ARG A 258 17.66 9.99 -2.16
C ARG A 258 19.17 9.73 -2.32
N PRO A 259 19.70 9.81 -3.55
CA PRO A 259 21.12 9.66 -3.79
C PRO A 259 21.88 10.90 -3.32
N TYR A 260 23.12 10.72 -2.89
CA TYR A 260 24.02 11.81 -2.54
C TYR A 260 25.22 11.80 -3.49
N THR A 261 25.65 12.98 -3.92
CA THR A 261 26.81 13.16 -4.79
C THR A 261 27.94 13.79 -3.99
N LYS A 262 29.14 13.24 -4.12
CA LYS A 262 30.33 13.76 -3.45
C LYS A 262 30.72 15.11 -4.06
N ARG A 263 30.80 16.16 -3.24
CA ARG A 263 31.33 17.47 -3.64
C ARG A 263 32.39 17.92 -2.62
N GLY A 264 33.64 17.96 -3.07
CA GLY A 264 34.77 18.22 -2.18
C GLY A 264 34.85 17.17 -1.07
N ALA A 265 34.93 17.62 0.19
CA ALA A 265 34.97 16.74 1.36
C ALA A 265 33.58 16.28 1.84
N GLY A 266 32.48 16.77 1.26
CA GLY A 266 31.12 16.52 1.74
C GLY A 266 30.21 15.80 0.74
N TRP A 267 29.04 15.42 1.24
CA TRP A 267 27.94 14.84 0.45
C TRP A 267 26.85 15.88 0.23
N VAL A 268 26.42 16.05 -1.01
CA VAL A 268 25.30 16.91 -1.38
C VAL A 268 24.14 16.03 -1.79
N ALA A 269 23.00 16.21 -1.14
CA ALA A 269 21.82 15.41 -1.40
C ALA A 269 21.19 15.80 -2.75
N GLY A 270 20.83 14.79 -3.54
CA GLY A 270 20.04 14.93 -4.75
C GLY A 270 18.53 15.05 -4.46
N PRO A 271 17.72 15.17 -5.53
CA PRO A 271 16.27 15.09 -5.42
C PRO A 271 15.83 13.68 -5.00
N TYR A 272 14.64 13.58 -4.41
CA TYR A 272 13.97 12.30 -4.24
C TYR A 272 13.59 11.72 -5.61
N SER A 273 13.69 10.40 -5.75
CA SER A 273 13.25 9.67 -6.92
C SER A 273 12.71 8.30 -6.52
N TRP A 274 11.91 7.68 -7.38
CA TRP A 274 11.38 6.34 -7.15
C TRP A 274 12.20 5.32 -7.92
N ALA A 275 12.64 4.28 -7.23
CA ALA A 275 13.23 3.08 -7.82
C ALA A 275 12.24 1.93 -7.74
N ARG A 276 12.05 1.21 -8.85
CA ARG A 276 11.23 0.00 -8.89
C ARG A 276 12.12 -1.23 -8.88
N LEU A 277 11.81 -2.16 -7.99
CA LEU A 277 12.55 -3.39 -7.76
C LEU A 277 11.63 -4.61 -7.88
N SER A 278 12.10 -5.63 -8.56
CA SER A 278 11.57 -6.98 -8.53
C SER A 278 12.34 -7.76 -7.46
N VAL A 279 11.67 -8.12 -6.36
CA VAL A 279 12.29 -8.78 -5.20
C VAL A 279 11.92 -10.27 -5.21
N PRO A 280 12.89 -11.17 -5.42
CA PRO A 280 12.64 -12.60 -5.34
C PRO A 280 12.50 -13.03 -3.88
N VAL A 281 11.44 -13.78 -3.58
CA VAL A 281 11.13 -14.30 -2.25
C VAL A 281 10.79 -15.78 -2.30
N ALA A 282 11.04 -16.47 -1.19
CA ALA A 282 10.72 -17.88 -1.02
C ALA A 282 10.06 -18.14 0.34
N ARG A 283 9.04 -18.99 0.35
CA ARG A 283 8.44 -19.55 1.57
C ARG A 283 9.36 -20.64 2.11
N THR A 284 9.74 -20.52 3.37
CA THR A 284 10.42 -21.58 4.13
C THR A 284 9.42 -22.28 5.05
N ALA A 285 9.88 -23.25 5.85
CA ALA A 285 9.04 -23.91 6.84
C ALA A 285 8.51 -22.95 7.93
N SER A 286 9.19 -21.82 8.19
CA SER A 286 8.88 -20.93 9.31
C SER A 286 8.45 -19.52 8.92
N ARG A 287 8.88 -19.01 7.75
CA ARG A 287 8.63 -17.63 7.28
C ARG A 287 8.94 -17.45 5.80
N VAL A 288 8.56 -16.32 5.23
CA VAL A 288 9.07 -15.83 3.95
C VAL A 288 10.42 -15.13 4.14
N VAL A 289 11.32 -15.32 3.16
CA VAL A 289 12.63 -14.66 3.08
C VAL A 289 12.88 -14.18 1.65
N ALA A 290 13.68 -13.14 1.48
CA ALA A 290 14.26 -12.80 0.20
C ALA A 290 15.24 -13.90 -0.23
N SER A 291 15.10 -14.41 -1.44
CA SER A 291 15.87 -15.55 -1.94
C SER A 291 17.07 -15.14 -2.80
N GLY A 292 17.30 -13.84 -2.98
CA GLY A 292 18.40 -13.32 -3.78
C GLY A 292 18.37 -11.79 -3.93
N PRO A 293 19.35 -11.21 -4.65
CA PRO A 293 19.35 -9.78 -4.93
C PRO A 293 18.13 -9.39 -5.79
N PRO A 294 17.56 -8.20 -5.55
CA PRO A 294 16.47 -7.69 -6.35
C PRO A 294 16.97 -7.19 -7.71
N THR A 295 16.07 -7.12 -8.68
CA THR A 295 16.36 -6.59 -10.03
C THR A 295 15.71 -5.23 -10.20
N PHE A 296 16.44 -4.25 -10.76
CA PHE A 296 15.83 -2.98 -11.15
C PHE A 296 14.88 -3.18 -12.33
N VAL A 297 13.67 -2.64 -12.19
CA VAL A 297 12.65 -2.70 -13.24
C VAL A 297 12.39 -1.27 -13.72
N PRO A 298 12.18 -1.05 -15.03
CA PRO A 298 11.72 0.24 -15.52
C PRO A 298 10.41 0.66 -14.83
N ASP A 299 10.33 1.93 -14.46
CA ASP A 299 9.07 2.51 -14.00
C ASP A 299 8.19 2.88 -15.20
N GLU A 300 7.66 1.85 -15.85
CA GLU A 300 6.70 2.02 -16.93
C GLU A 300 5.31 2.30 -16.37
N ARG A 301 4.71 3.39 -16.84
CA ARG A 301 3.29 3.66 -16.58
C ARG A 301 2.48 2.67 -17.41
N ALA A 302 1.73 1.80 -16.73
CA ALA A 302 0.74 0.98 -17.41
C ALA A 302 -0.22 1.89 -18.19
N ALA A 303 -0.51 1.53 -19.44
CA ALA A 303 -1.53 2.23 -20.20
C ALA A 303 -2.86 2.18 -19.42
N LEU A 304 -3.61 3.28 -19.48
CA LEU A 304 -4.98 3.24 -19.00
C LEU A 304 -5.74 2.17 -19.79
N PRO A 305 -6.67 1.43 -19.16
CA PRO A 305 -7.47 0.45 -19.87
C PRO A 305 -8.17 1.10 -21.07
N GLU A 306 -8.21 0.41 -22.21
CA GLU A 306 -8.91 0.91 -23.39
C GLU A 306 -10.42 1.04 -23.14
N ASN A 307 -10.96 0.20 -22.26
CA ASN A 307 -12.35 0.22 -21.81
C ASN A 307 -12.59 1.21 -20.67
N MET A 308 -11.99 2.41 -20.75
CA MET A 308 -12.42 3.51 -19.90
C MET A 308 -13.90 3.79 -20.20
N PRO A 309 -14.75 3.99 -19.18
CA PRO A 309 -16.15 4.30 -19.40
C PRO A 309 -16.26 5.55 -20.26
N GLU A 310 -17.07 5.48 -21.32
CA GLU A 310 -17.32 6.62 -22.20
C GLU A 310 -17.99 7.74 -21.39
N ALA A 311 -17.60 8.98 -21.66
CA ALA A 311 -18.30 10.12 -21.09
C ALA A 311 -19.77 10.07 -21.51
N GLY A 312 -20.69 10.31 -20.57
CA GLY A 312 -22.12 10.36 -20.91
C GLY A 312 -22.40 11.42 -21.99
N VAL A 313 -23.51 11.29 -22.69
CA VAL A 313 -23.95 12.34 -23.64
C VAL A 313 -24.31 13.60 -22.83
N PRO A 314 -23.71 14.78 -23.11
CA PRO A 314 -24.06 16.04 -22.44
C PRO A 314 -25.54 16.41 -22.59
N ASP A 315 -26.12 16.96 -21.52
CA ASP A 315 -27.45 17.61 -21.51
C ASP A 315 -27.23 19.09 -21.21
N ASP A 316 -26.93 19.87 -22.25
CA ASP A 316 -26.50 21.28 -22.10
C ASP A 316 -27.62 22.17 -21.55
N ASP A 317 -28.87 21.89 -21.89
CA ASP A 317 -30.03 22.63 -21.40
C ASP A 317 -30.19 22.44 -19.88
N LEU A 318 -30.12 21.19 -19.41
CA LEU A 318 -30.22 20.91 -17.98
C LEU A 318 -28.96 21.38 -17.23
N THR A 319 -27.79 21.34 -17.88
CA THR A 319 -26.54 21.88 -17.34
C THR A 319 -26.67 23.36 -17.05
N ALA A 320 -27.11 24.14 -18.03
CA ALA A 320 -27.32 25.59 -17.87
C ALA A 320 -28.40 25.89 -16.80
N ALA A 321 -29.49 25.10 -16.78
CA ALA A 321 -30.58 25.30 -15.84
C ALA A 321 -30.20 25.02 -14.37
N THR A 322 -29.26 24.10 -14.13
CA THR A 322 -28.90 23.65 -12.77
C THR A 322 -27.60 24.25 -12.23
N LEU A 323 -26.89 25.05 -13.02
CA LEU A 323 -25.59 25.62 -12.63
C LEU A 323 -25.66 26.38 -11.30
N LYS A 324 -26.68 27.23 -11.11
CA LYS A 324 -26.86 28.00 -9.86
C LYS A 324 -27.25 27.14 -8.67
N ASP A 325 -28.02 26.08 -8.91
CA ASP A 325 -28.36 25.12 -7.86
C ASP A 325 -27.13 24.31 -7.44
N ALA A 326 -26.22 23.99 -8.37
CA ALA A 326 -24.95 23.34 -8.08
C ALA A 326 -24.01 24.24 -7.25
N GLU A 327 -23.87 25.54 -7.60
CA GLU A 327 -23.14 26.52 -6.79
C GLU A 327 -23.69 26.61 -5.36
N ALA A 328 -25.02 26.69 -5.23
CA ALA A 328 -25.70 26.73 -3.93
C ALA A 328 -25.48 25.44 -3.12
N PHE A 329 -25.52 24.28 -3.78
CA PHE A 329 -25.22 23.00 -3.18
C PHE A 329 -23.78 22.97 -2.63
N PHE A 330 -22.76 23.31 -3.41
CA PHE A 330 -21.37 23.23 -2.95
C PHE A 330 -21.05 24.26 -1.86
N SER A 331 -21.66 25.44 -1.90
CA SER A 331 -21.60 26.41 -0.81
C SER A 331 -22.18 25.82 0.49
N ALA A 332 -23.37 25.23 0.44
CA ALA A 332 -24.01 24.58 1.58
C ALA A 332 -23.25 23.33 2.07
N TYR A 333 -22.71 22.54 1.13
CA TYR A 333 -21.90 21.34 1.37
C TYR A 333 -20.60 21.66 2.11
N ALA A 334 -20.01 22.84 1.88
CA ALA A 334 -18.85 23.29 2.64
C ALA A 334 -19.18 23.54 4.12
N GLU A 335 -20.39 24.05 4.40
CA GLU A 335 -20.72 24.66 5.68
C GLU A 335 -21.25 23.68 6.74
N SER A 336 -22.43 23.07 6.53
CA SER A 336 -23.11 22.28 7.58
C SER A 336 -24.18 21.35 7.03
N ASP A 337 -24.46 20.27 7.78
CA ASP A 337 -25.51 19.29 7.45
C ASP A 337 -26.91 19.93 7.31
N ASN A 338 -27.19 20.97 8.11
CA ASN A 338 -28.47 21.70 8.05
C ASN A 338 -28.61 22.52 6.76
N LYS A 339 -27.52 23.11 6.26
CA LYS A 339 -27.55 23.87 5.02
C LYS A 339 -27.64 22.95 3.81
N VAL A 340 -26.86 21.87 3.78
CA VAL A 340 -26.88 20.93 2.65
C VAL A 340 -28.22 20.21 2.55
N SER A 341 -28.85 19.84 3.67
CA SER A 341 -30.19 19.22 3.66
C SER A 341 -31.28 20.15 3.12
N ALA A 342 -31.10 21.48 3.18
CA ALA A 342 -32.06 22.44 2.65
C ALA A 342 -32.03 22.56 1.10
N VAL A 343 -30.93 22.16 0.46
CA VAL A 343 -30.69 22.33 -0.99
C VAL A 343 -30.58 21.00 -1.74
N THR A 344 -30.77 19.88 -1.05
CA THR A 344 -30.70 18.53 -1.61
C THR A 344 -32.07 17.92 -1.78
N ALA A 345 -32.15 16.86 -2.58
CA ALA A 345 -33.39 16.15 -2.81
C ALA A 345 -33.93 15.55 -1.49
N PRO A 346 -35.25 15.55 -1.27
CA PRO A 346 -35.85 14.92 -0.09
C PRO A 346 -35.42 13.46 0.07
N GLY A 347 -35.09 13.08 1.30
CA GLY A 347 -34.62 11.73 1.64
C GLY A 347 -33.14 11.46 1.31
N SER A 348 -32.39 12.45 0.81
CA SER A 348 -30.94 12.33 0.68
C SER A 348 -30.26 12.35 2.07
N THR A 349 -29.15 11.62 2.19
CA THR A 349 -28.37 11.52 3.44
C THR A 349 -26.96 12.05 3.26
N ILE A 350 -26.84 13.21 2.59
CA ILE A 350 -25.54 13.83 2.30
C ILE A 350 -25.03 14.54 3.55
N ARG A 351 -23.82 14.18 4.00
CA ARG A 351 -23.09 14.89 5.06
C ARG A 351 -22.23 15.98 4.47
N SER A 352 -22.18 17.14 5.10
CA SER A 352 -21.36 18.26 4.69
C SER A 352 -19.89 18.07 5.09
N LEU A 353 -19.02 18.95 4.60
CA LEU A 353 -17.62 19.07 4.99
C LEU A 353 -17.44 19.80 6.34
N ASN A 354 -18.54 20.23 6.95
CA ASN A 354 -18.63 20.81 8.29
C ASN A 354 -17.61 21.96 8.56
N GLY A 355 -17.44 22.84 7.57
CA GLY A 355 -16.56 24.00 7.64
C GLY A 355 -15.06 23.70 7.51
N SER A 356 -14.68 22.46 7.17
CA SER A 356 -13.26 22.08 6.98
C SER A 356 -12.58 22.84 5.84
N VAL A 357 -13.38 23.28 4.86
CA VAL A 357 -13.00 24.12 3.73
C VAL A 357 -14.11 25.13 3.46
N LYS A 358 -13.81 26.20 2.72
CA LYS A 358 -14.82 27.12 2.18
C LYS A 358 -14.96 26.90 0.68
N PHE A 359 -16.18 27.07 0.17
CA PHE A 359 -16.42 27.07 -1.26
C PHE A 359 -15.74 28.29 -1.89
N GLY A 360 -14.83 28.05 -2.83
CA GLY A 360 -14.18 29.09 -3.62
C GLY A 360 -14.92 29.33 -4.93
N GLU A 361 -14.93 28.32 -5.81
CA GLU A 361 -15.50 28.42 -7.16
C GLU A 361 -15.97 27.07 -7.69
N LEU A 362 -17.06 27.07 -8.47
CA LEU A 362 -17.43 25.96 -9.35
C LEU A 362 -16.82 26.22 -10.74
N LYS A 363 -15.69 25.56 -11.04
CA LYS A 363 -14.92 25.73 -12.27
C LYS A 363 -15.59 25.10 -13.49
N ASP A 364 -16.23 23.96 -13.28
CA ASP A 364 -16.92 23.22 -14.34
C ASP A 364 -18.16 22.52 -13.79
N TRP A 365 -19.19 22.43 -14.61
CA TRP A 365 -20.45 21.76 -14.30
C TRP A 365 -21.01 21.17 -15.58
N GLN A 366 -21.27 19.87 -15.58
CA GLN A 366 -21.86 19.16 -16.70
C GLN A 366 -22.89 18.16 -16.21
N VAL A 367 -24.11 18.26 -16.71
CA VAL A 367 -25.15 17.23 -16.56
C VAL A 367 -25.15 16.36 -17.81
N PHE A 368 -25.34 15.06 -17.62
CA PHE A 368 -25.40 14.07 -18.69
C PHE A 368 -26.83 13.56 -18.85
N ALA A 369 -27.21 13.28 -20.10
CA ALA A 369 -28.45 12.61 -20.44
C ALA A 369 -28.59 11.30 -19.66
N GLY A 370 -29.82 11.02 -19.20
CA GLY A 370 -30.11 9.90 -18.33
C GLY A 370 -31.60 9.59 -18.30
N ASN A 371 -32.09 9.04 -17.18
CA ASN A 371 -33.50 8.74 -17.01
C ASN A 371 -34.25 9.97 -16.47
N ASP A 372 -35.55 10.11 -16.76
CA ASP A 372 -36.30 11.37 -16.54
C ASP A 372 -36.47 11.78 -15.08
N ASP A 373 -36.13 10.90 -14.14
CA ASP A 373 -36.20 11.14 -12.71
C ASP A 373 -34.83 11.33 -12.06
N GLU A 374 -33.75 10.85 -12.69
CA GLU A 374 -32.38 10.88 -12.21
C GLU A 374 -31.36 11.08 -13.35
N ARG A 375 -30.51 12.09 -13.17
CA ARG A 375 -29.42 12.44 -14.09
C ARG A 375 -28.09 12.37 -13.36
N ARG A 376 -27.01 12.05 -14.06
CA ARG A 376 -25.65 12.18 -13.52
C ARG A 376 -25.10 13.56 -13.87
N ALA A 377 -24.27 14.08 -12.99
CA ALA A 377 -23.52 15.29 -13.26
C ALA A 377 -22.08 15.17 -12.77
N THR A 378 -21.18 15.96 -13.35
CA THR A 378 -19.82 16.16 -12.87
C THR A 378 -19.60 17.62 -12.53
N ALA A 379 -18.86 17.87 -11.46
CA ALA A 379 -18.48 19.21 -11.03
C ALA A 379 -16.98 19.28 -10.79
N ALA A 380 -16.32 20.33 -11.25
CA ALA A 380 -14.98 20.69 -10.79
C ALA A 380 -15.08 21.89 -9.84
N VAL A 381 -14.66 21.72 -8.59
CA VAL A 381 -14.82 22.71 -7.52
C VAL A 381 -13.46 23.09 -6.96
N THR A 382 -13.25 24.38 -6.72
CA THR A 382 -12.13 24.88 -5.95
C THR A 382 -12.57 25.13 -4.51
N TRP A 383 -11.84 24.55 -3.57
CA TRP A 383 -12.01 24.75 -2.15
C TRP A 383 -10.90 25.64 -1.57
N ASP A 384 -11.27 26.62 -0.76
CA ASP A 384 -10.33 27.38 0.06
C ASP A 384 -10.10 26.65 1.38
N GLY A 385 -8.87 26.21 1.60
CA GLY A 385 -8.43 25.50 2.80
C GLY A 385 -7.86 26.43 3.86
N THR A 386 -7.12 25.85 4.81
CA THR A 386 -6.38 26.64 5.82
C THR A 386 -5.18 27.33 5.19
N GLY A 387 -4.94 28.59 5.56
CA GLY A 387 -3.90 29.43 4.97
C GLY A 387 -4.30 29.92 3.57
N ASN A 388 -3.32 30.16 2.69
CA ASN A 388 -3.58 30.54 1.31
C ASN A 388 -3.66 29.30 0.39
N THR A 389 -4.25 28.20 0.90
CA THR A 389 -4.32 26.92 0.19
C THR A 389 -5.60 26.85 -0.61
N THR A 390 -5.49 26.50 -1.89
CA THR A 390 -6.62 26.14 -2.76
C THR A 390 -6.52 24.67 -3.16
N LEU A 391 -7.67 23.99 -3.28
CA LEU A 391 -7.75 22.59 -3.70
C LEU A 391 -8.79 22.43 -4.80
N ASP A 392 -8.36 21.91 -5.96
CA ASP A 392 -9.27 21.52 -7.04
C ASP A 392 -9.74 20.08 -6.83
N GLN A 393 -11.04 19.86 -6.83
CA GLN A 393 -11.65 18.54 -6.68
C GLN A 393 -12.75 18.33 -7.73
N THR A 394 -12.78 17.14 -8.30
CA THR A 394 -13.86 16.72 -9.21
C THR A 394 -14.81 15.80 -8.46
N TYR A 395 -16.10 16.08 -8.56
CA TYR A 395 -17.17 15.28 -7.97
C TYR A 395 -18.03 14.65 -9.04
N THR A 396 -18.59 13.49 -8.72
CA THR A 396 -19.73 12.93 -9.45
C THR A 396 -20.99 13.10 -8.60
N LEU A 397 -22.07 13.60 -9.20
CA LEU A 397 -23.33 13.84 -8.51
C LEU A 397 -24.47 13.07 -9.19
N THR A 398 -25.46 12.72 -8.39
CA THR A 398 -26.77 12.29 -8.89
C THR A 398 -27.75 13.42 -8.64
N LEU A 399 -28.38 13.91 -9.69
CA LEU A 399 -29.50 14.85 -9.63
C LEU A 399 -30.80 14.05 -9.67
N ARG A 400 -31.75 14.39 -8.81
CA ARG A 400 -33.09 13.84 -8.83
C ARG A 400 -34.09 14.94 -9.14
N ARG A 401 -35.04 14.62 -10.01
CA ARG A 401 -36.18 15.49 -10.29
C ARG A 401 -37.11 15.49 -9.09
N THR A 402 -37.45 16.68 -8.61
CA THR A 402 -38.39 16.91 -7.52
C THR A 402 -39.47 17.87 -7.98
N VAL A 403 -40.63 17.78 -7.35
CA VAL A 403 -41.74 18.73 -7.56
C VAL A 403 -41.84 19.59 -6.32
N ALA A 404 -41.60 20.89 -6.47
CA ALA A 404 -41.76 21.85 -5.41
C ALA A 404 -43.24 22.03 -5.05
N THR A 405 -43.52 22.59 -3.87
CA THR A 405 -44.87 22.79 -3.35
C THR A 405 -45.75 23.68 -4.23
N ASP A 406 -45.13 24.55 -5.04
CA ASP A 406 -45.77 25.43 -6.02
C ASP A 406 -46.05 24.73 -7.37
N GLY A 407 -45.75 23.43 -7.49
CA GLY A 407 -45.89 22.64 -8.71
C GLY A 407 -44.72 22.78 -9.68
N ALA A 408 -43.71 23.61 -9.38
CA ALA A 408 -42.53 23.75 -10.22
C ALA A 408 -41.64 22.51 -10.11
N GLN A 409 -41.16 22.02 -11.25
CA GLN A 409 -40.19 20.94 -11.28
C GLN A 409 -38.80 21.51 -11.02
N ARG A 410 -38.03 20.85 -10.16
CA ARG A 410 -36.66 21.21 -9.83
C ARG A 410 -35.77 19.98 -9.93
N TRP A 411 -34.48 20.21 -10.13
CA TRP A 411 -33.47 19.16 -10.05
C TRP A 411 -32.59 19.45 -8.85
N GLN A 412 -32.49 18.48 -7.95
CA GLN A 412 -31.72 18.66 -6.72
C GLN A 412 -30.73 17.52 -6.55
N VAL A 413 -29.60 17.81 -5.90
CA VAL A 413 -28.58 16.81 -5.63
C VAL A 413 -29.13 15.77 -4.65
N ALA A 414 -29.11 14.51 -5.05
CA ALA A 414 -29.54 13.37 -4.25
C ALA A 414 -28.37 12.54 -3.70
N ALA A 415 -27.23 12.56 -4.39
CA ALA A 415 -25.99 11.92 -3.96
C ALA A 415 -24.75 12.66 -4.49
N VAL A 416 -23.63 12.54 -3.75
CA VAL A 416 -22.30 13.05 -4.11
C VAL A 416 -21.28 11.93 -3.90
N GLY A 417 -20.34 11.77 -4.84
CA GLY A 417 -19.30 10.74 -4.84
C GLY A 417 -17.96 11.24 -5.32
#